data_AF-A0A9E7D0P7-F1
#
_entry.id   AF-A0A9E7D0P7-F1
#
_cell.length_a   1.000
_cell.length_b   1.000
_cell.length_c   1.000
_cell.angle_alpha   90.00
_cell.angle_beta   90.00
_cell.angle_gamma   90.00
#
_symmetry.space_group_name_H-M   'P 1'
#
loop_
_entity.id
_entity.type
_entity.pdbx_description
1 polymer ?
#
loop_
_entity_poly.entity_id
_entity_poly.type
_entity_poly.pdbx_seq_one_letter_code
_entity_poly.pdbx_strand_id
1 'polypeptide(L)'
;MKNQNNGGVVFLTKEAQRKHFQVKDIQGKIIGHPVIDKSQIREMMNNYRNYEQQFNNQLQALNIKVDEYNNNIVDFVQENNLAAEYVSDNEMFRYTYNHLSTKEYNQLVERANQTNKRFTIEKRSYKPLKQPHRDTFHAIIWKYGGDILRRNTKLTENGLSLSRQLEPVSIASNDFSLKDETGQQRINYSTKTIRNHVYRLREAGILFNYSFHGTKKAVNYHIHPDIFVIYDYKKRKSLTSENQLFIISIRKNFPDYNGNTSTRYSKEKIKEPVNNVNNALDKGDTPKNLAHHINSFLTKDFLQVHNSGNKDLKNTGAEKINIKTEFLRQLVEDENDLTRNLLQKEYSDYTENNHLSLFEAESVSGSMTKEEFRELLLQEFIKLFSIAWKNEKIYCWDDTWQLLKDEFLLNPNNSIPSKTTLFYQYKNLRLRMRYVLGYLKRTDFKLQPPVTYFDPTRKTKREGGFEFTVNHLKKLQANESQRHQRKLKRAYSAKKRNRKLNDQEKLYKAVNRLIKNDINYNQLIDYVEKNIPGMLGMVPVYIQNQYATKKYA
;
A
#
# COMPACT_ATOMS: atom_id res chain seq x y z
N MET A 1 -45.75 38.68 58.23
CA MET A 1 -46.05 37.27 57.86
C MET A 1 -45.82 37.10 56.36
N LYS A 2 -44.95 36.14 56.02
CA LYS A 2 -44.71 35.47 54.72
C LYS A 2 -44.42 36.31 53.46
N ASN A 3 -43.11 36.42 53.19
CA ASN A 3 -42.48 36.51 51.87
C ASN A 3 -42.87 35.34 50.95
N GLN A 4 -43.07 35.62 49.66
CA GLN A 4 -42.69 34.71 48.57
C GLN A 4 -42.05 35.51 47.42
N ASN A 5 -40.72 35.49 47.42
CA ASN A 5 -39.86 35.77 46.27
C ASN A 5 -39.90 34.54 45.33
N ASN A 6 -40.51 34.68 44.16
CA ASN A 6 -40.32 33.73 43.06
C ASN A 6 -39.22 34.24 42.11
N GLY A 7 -37.98 34.19 42.58
CA GLY A 7 -36.78 34.27 41.74
C GLY A 7 -36.50 32.90 41.13
N GLY A 8 -37.31 32.50 40.15
CA GLY A 8 -37.13 31.26 39.40
C GLY A 8 -35.84 31.32 38.58
N VAL A 9 -34.79 30.66 39.05
CA VAL A 9 -33.61 30.35 38.25
C VAL A 9 -34.05 29.38 37.15
N VAL A 10 -34.21 29.91 35.94
CA VAL A 10 -34.48 29.10 34.75
C VAL A 10 -33.25 28.24 34.49
N PHE A 11 -33.38 26.95 34.80
CA PHE A 11 -32.39 25.93 34.49
C PHE A 11 -32.28 25.78 32.97
N LEU A 12 -31.14 26.19 32.40
CA LEU A 12 -30.79 25.86 31.03
C LEU A 12 -30.50 24.36 30.94
N THR A 13 -31.48 23.58 30.49
CA THR A 13 -31.30 22.18 30.10
C THR A 13 -30.21 22.06 29.02
N LYS A 14 -29.66 20.85 28.81
CA LYS A 14 -28.63 20.57 27.77
C LYS A 14 -29.04 21.05 26.36
N GLU A 15 -30.33 21.25 26.10
CA GLU A 15 -30.85 21.84 24.86
C GLU A 15 -30.77 23.37 24.81
N ALA A 16 -30.79 24.06 25.95
CA ALA A 16 -30.64 25.50 26.00
C ALA A 16 -29.16 25.93 25.89
N GLN A 17 -28.21 25.07 26.29
CA GLN A 17 -26.80 25.18 25.89
C GLN A 17 -26.59 24.93 24.38
N ARG A 18 -27.47 24.14 23.73
CA ARG A 18 -27.48 23.97 22.26
C ARG A 18 -28.10 25.17 21.52
N LYS A 19 -29.03 25.91 22.14
CA LYS A 19 -29.69 27.06 21.52
C LYS A 19 -28.95 28.39 21.69
N HIS A 20 -28.10 28.56 22.71
CA HIS A 20 -27.26 29.77 22.84
C HIS A 20 -26.10 29.86 21.83
N PHE A 21 -25.84 28.79 21.08
CA PHE A 21 -24.95 28.78 19.92
C PHE A 21 -25.73 28.34 18.66
N GLN A 22 -26.82 29.02 18.33
CA GLN A 22 -27.26 29.03 16.93
C GLN A 22 -26.29 29.91 16.13
N VAL A 23 -25.15 29.33 15.77
CA VAL A 23 -24.31 29.86 14.70
C VAL A 23 -25.06 29.54 13.41
N LYS A 24 -25.73 30.57 12.86
CA LYS A 24 -26.12 30.56 11.44
C LYS A 24 -24.92 30.07 10.62
N ASP A 25 -25.17 29.31 9.56
CA ASP A 25 -24.12 28.92 8.61
C ASP A 25 -23.33 30.15 8.16
N ILE A 26 -22.06 30.23 8.56
CA ILE A 26 -21.22 31.37 8.23
C ILE A 26 -19.88 30.88 7.70
N GLN A 27 -19.69 31.14 6.42
CA GLN A 27 -18.44 30.91 5.68
C GLN A 27 -17.31 31.77 6.27
N GLY A 28 -16.22 31.13 6.70
CA GLY A 28 -15.04 31.84 7.23
C GLY A 28 -14.44 32.78 6.19
N LYS A 29 -14.36 34.09 6.51
CA LYS A 29 -13.80 35.12 5.62
C LYS A 29 -12.35 34.79 5.26
N ILE A 30 -12.05 34.92 3.97
CA ILE A 30 -10.74 34.66 3.40
C ILE A 30 -9.80 35.87 3.70
N ILE A 31 -8.66 35.62 4.36
CA ILE A 31 -7.64 36.63 4.72
C ILE A 31 -6.54 36.64 3.66
N GLY A 32 -6.18 37.82 3.17
CA GLY A 32 -5.28 37.98 2.02
C GLY A 32 -3.82 37.71 2.35
N HIS A 33 -3.31 38.33 3.42
CA HIS A 33 -1.93 38.16 3.89
C HIS A 33 -1.86 38.47 5.41
N PRO A 34 -2.16 37.49 6.27
CA PRO A 34 -2.23 37.69 7.72
C PRO A 34 -0.85 37.99 8.32
N VAL A 35 -0.72 39.00 9.16
CA VAL A 35 0.52 39.36 9.86
C VAL A 35 0.21 39.58 11.35
N ILE A 36 1.10 39.07 12.20
CA ILE A 36 1.10 39.31 13.64
C ILE A 36 2.43 39.95 13.99
N ASP A 37 2.43 41.28 14.07
CA ASP A 37 3.61 42.05 14.47
C ASP A 37 3.58 42.34 15.98
N LYS A 38 4.62 43.05 16.45
CA LYS A 38 4.75 43.46 17.86
C LYS A 38 3.53 44.25 18.36
N SER A 39 2.87 45.02 17.50
CA SER A 39 1.63 45.75 17.82
C SER A 39 0.47 44.81 18.14
N GLN A 40 0.21 43.81 17.30
CA GLN A 40 -0.88 42.86 17.49
C GLN A 40 -0.61 41.95 18.68
N ILE A 41 0.65 41.56 18.90
CA ILE A 41 1.06 40.83 20.12
C ILE A 41 0.75 41.66 21.37
N ARG A 42 1.09 42.95 21.39
CA ARG A 42 0.78 43.83 22.52
C ARG A 42 -0.72 43.95 22.76
N GLU A 43 -1.50 44.10 21.71
CA GLU A 43 -2.97 44.19 21.79
C GLU A 43 -3.59 42.89 22.31
N MET A 44 -3.17 41.73 21.79
CA MET A 44 -3.60 40.43 22.27
C MET A 44 -3.23 40.21 23.76
N MET A 45 -2.06 40.69 24.21
CA MET A 45 -1.70 40.61 25.63
C MET A 45 -2.53 41.53 26.52
N ASN A 46 -2.96 42.70 26.03
CA ASN A 46 -3.88 43.57 26.76
C ASN A 46 -5.27 42.94 26.87
N ASN A 47 -5.79 42.39 25.76
CA ASN A 47 -7.07 41.67 25.76
C ASN A 47 -7.02 40.44 26.67
N TYR A 48 -5.90 39.71 26.66
CA TYR A 48 -5.66 38.60 27.59
C TYR A 48 -5.73 39.05 29.04
N ARG A 49 -5.11 40.19 29.41
CA ARG A 49 -5.13 40.69 30.80
C ARG A 49 -6.56 41.05 31.24
N ASN A 50 -7.33 41.68 30.37
CA ASN A 50 -8.73 42.00 30.63
C ASN A 50 -9.56 40.71 30.82
N TYR A 51 -9.37 39.73 29.94
CA TYR A 51 -10.03 38.42 30.04
C TYR A 51 -9.62 37.66 31.31
N GLU A 52 -8.33 37.65 31.65
CA GLU A 52 -7.78 37.04 32.86
C GLU A 52 -8.40 37.65 34.12
N GLN A 53 -8.53 38.98 34.17
CA GLN A 53 -9.16 39.67 35.30
C GLN A 53 -10.63 39.30 35.44
N GLN A 54 -11.40 39.33 34.34
CA GLN A 54 -12.81 38.94 34.34
C GLN A 54 -12.99 37.49 34.79
N PHE A 55 -12.18 36.57 34.27
CA PHE A 55 -12.21 35.16 34.64
C PHE A 55 -11.86 34.93 36.11
N ASN A 56 -10.79 35.57 36.61
CA ASN A 56 -10.37 35.43 38.00
C ASN A 56 -11.41 36.00 38.98
N ASN A 57 -12.07 37.11 38.64
CA ASN A 57 -13.17 37.66 39.44
C ASN A 57 -14.36 36.69 39.52
N GLN A 58 -14.71 36.04 38.41
CA GLN A 58 -15.75 35.00 38.41
C GLN A 58 -15.36 33.80 39.28
N LEU A 59 -14.10 33.38 39.25
CA LEU A 59 -13.61 32.30 40.10
C LEU A 59 -13.63 32.67 41.59
N GLN A 60 -13.34 33.92 41.93
CA GLN A 60 -13.42 34.39 43.32
C GLN A 60 -14.86 34.27 43.83
N ALA A 61 -15.86 34.70 43.06
CA ALA A 61 -17.27 34.55 43.42
C ALA A 61 -17.69 33.07 43.55
N LEU A 62 -17.14 32.18 42.74
CA LEU A 62 -17.38 30.73 42.86
C LEU A 62 -16.69 30.12 44.08
N ASN A 63 -15.48 30.57 44.42
CA ASN A 63 -14.75 30.08 45.57
C ASN A 63 -15.42 30.48 46.87
N ILE A 64 -15.97 31.69 46.98
CA ILE A 64 -16.78 32.09 48.15
C ILE A 64 -17.89 31.07 48.40
N LYS A 65 -18.62 30.64 47.37
CA LYS A 65 -19.68 29.61 47.49
C LYS A 65 -19.13 28.22 47.83
N VAL A 66 -17.92 27.90 47.39
CA VAL A 66 -17.25 26.63 47.73
C VAL A 66 -16.83 26.65 49.19
N ASP A 67 -16.30 27.77 49.68
CA ASP A 67 -15.85 27.95 51.05
C ASP A 67 -17.06 27.94 52.01
N GLU A 68 -18.16 28.62 51.65
CA GLU A 68 -19.44 28.52 52.37
C GLU A 68 -19.94 27.07 52.47
N TYR A 69 -19.89 26.33 51.37
CA TYR A 69 -20.30 24.92 51.35
C TYR A 69 -19.39 24.03 52.22
N ASN A 70 -18.07 24.24 52.15
CA ASN A 70 -17.11 23.46 52.92
C ASN A 70 -17.17 23.78 54.42
N ASN A 71 -17.39 25.05 54.79
CA ASN A 71 -17.60 25.43 56.19
C ASN A 71 -18.84 24.73 56.77
N ASN A 72 -19.96 24.70 56.03
CA ASN A 72 -21.16 23.97 56.44
C ASN A 72 -20.91 22.46 56.65
N ILE A 73 -19.98 21.87 55.89
CA ILE A 73 -19.58 20.46 56.08
C ILE A 73 -18.78 20.30 57.37
N VAL A 74 -17.81 21.19 57.61
CA VAL A 74 -17.00 21.16 58.83
C VAL A 74 -17.88 21.31 60.07
N ASP A 75 -18.84 22.25 60.04
CA ASP A 75 -19.82 22.44 61.11
C ASP A 75 -20.67 21.18 61.33
N PHE A 76 -21.19 20.57 60.25
CA PHE A 76 -21.96 19.32 60.33
C PHE A 76 -21.14 18.15 60.91
N VAL A 77 -19.87 18.03 60.53
CA VAL A 77 -18.98 16.98 61.03
C VAL A 77 -18.68 17.16 62.51
N GLN A 78 -18.52 18.40 62.98
CA GLN A 78 -18.32 18.73 64.39
C GLN A 78 -19.58 18.43 65.21
N GLU A 79 -20.77 18.83 64.74
CA GLU A 79 -22.04 18.57 65.41
C GLU A 79 -22.35 17.07 65.56
N ASN A 80 -21.95 16.25 64.59
CA ASN A 80 -22.24 14.82 64.55
C ASN A 80 -21.08 13.93 65.00
N ASN A 81 -19.95 14.49 65.45
CA ASN A 81 -18.73 13.77 65.86
C ASN A 81 -18.19 12.78 64.79
N LEU A 82 -18.24 13.15 63.50
CA LEU A 82 -17.86 12.28 62.37
C LEU A 82 -16.42 12.51 61.85
N ALA A 83 -15.49 12.87 62.74
CA ALA A 83 -14.16 13.31 62.34
C ALA A 83 -13.34 12.23 61.60
N ALA A 84 -13.47 10.96 62.01
CA ALA A 84 -12.76 9.84 61.40
C ALA A 84 -13.31 9.51 60.00
N GLU A 85 -14.63 9.48 59.84
CA GLU A 85 -15.26 9.26 58.53
C GLU A 85 -14.98 10.41 57.57
N TYR A 86 -15.02 11.66 58.06
CA TYR A 86 -14.73 12.84 57.25
C TYR A 86 -13.33 12.78 56.61
N VAL A 87 -12.30 12.37 57.37
CA VAL A 87 -10.94 12.23 56.84
C VAL A 87 -10.88 11.10 55.80
N SER A 88 -11.43 9.93 56.14
CA SER A 88 -11.39 8.76 55.26
C SER A 88 -12.14 8.98 53.94
N ASP A 89 -13.35 9.55 54.00
CA ASP A 89 -14.18 9.84 52.84
C ASP A 89 -13.50 10.85 51.91
N ASN A 90 -12.91 11.91 52.46
CA ASN A 90 -12.21 12.92 51.66
C ASN A 90 -10.94 12.37 51.02
N GLU A 91 -10.14 11.58 51.73
CA GLU A 91 -8.93 10.97 51.16
C GLU A 91 -9.28 10.01 50.02
N MET A 92 -10.24 9.12 50.25
CA MET A 92 -10.70 8.15 49.25
C MET A 92 -11.29 8.86 48.04
N PHE A 93 -12.17 9.84 48.25
CA PHE A 93 -12.81 10.57 47.17
C PHE A 93 -11.81 11.42 46.38
N ARG A 94 -10.86 12.07 47.06
CA ARG A 94 -9.80 12.84 46.40
C ARG A 94 -8.89 11.94 45.57
N TYR A 95 -8.54 10.75 46.07
CA TYR A 95 -7.72 9.77 45.36
C TYR A 95 -8.44 9.24 44.10
N THR A 96 -9.68 8.77 44.25
CA THR A 96 -10.47 8.18 43.15
C THR A 96 -10.75 9.20 42.03
N TYR A 97 -11.03 10.46 42.38
CA TYR A 97 -11.44 11.50 41.44
C TYR A 97 -10.39 12.61 41.25
N ASN A 98 -9.10 12.31 41.46
CA ASN A 98 -8.01 13.28 41.25
C ASN A 98 -7.87 13.77 39.80
N HIS A 99 -8.31 12.95 38.83
CA HIS A 99 -8.15 13.17 37.40
C HIS A 99 -9.23 14.08 36.80
N LEU A 100 -10.30 14.36 37.53
CA LEU A 100 -11.40 15.20 37.07
C LEU A 100 -11.08 16.69 37.20
N SER A 101 -11.66 17.50 36.31
CA SER A 101 -11.60 18.95 36.43
C SER A 101 -12.28 19.41 37.72
N THR A 102 -11.87 20.57 38.27
CA THR A 102 -12.46 21.11 39.51
C THR A 102 -13.99 21.22 39.41
N LYS A 103 -14.51 21.59 38.24
CA LYS A 103 -15.95 21.71 38.00
C LYS A 103 -16.66 20.36 38.08
N GLU A 104 -16.14 19.34 37.41
CA GLU A 104 -16.73 17.99 37.41
C GLU A 104 -16.62 17.33 38.79
N TYR A 105 -15.47 17.50 39.45
CA TYR A 105 -15.27 17.03 40.81
C TYR A 105 -16.32 17.63 41.77
N ASN A 106 -16.48 18.95 41.77
CA ASN A 106 -17.44 19.62 42.67
C ASN A 106 -18.89 19.20 42.40
N GLN A 107 -19.26 18.95 41.14
CA GLN A 107 -20.57 18.41 40.79
C GLN A 107 -20.78 16.97 41.30
N LEU A 108 -19.74 16.14 41.28
CA LEU A 108 -19.81 14.80 41.85
C LEU A 108 -19.89 14.83 43.37
N VAL A 109 -19.17 15.74 44.04
CA VAL A 109 -19.28 15.96 45.48
C VAL A 109 -20.71 16.29 45.88
N GLU A 110 -21.35 17.23 45.16
CA GLU A 110 -22.76 17.58 45.41
C GLU A 110 -23.68 16.36 45.28
N ARG A 111 -23.51 15.56 44.22
CA ARG A 111 -24.31 14.35 44.01
C ARG A 111 -24.05 13.28 45.07
N ALA A 112 -22.80 13.07 45.45
CA ALA A 112 -22.40 12.06 46.42
C ALA A 112 -22.97 12.37 47.81
N ASN A 113 -22.81 13.62 48.27
CA ASN A 113 -23.35 14.04 49.57
C ASN A 113 -24.89 14.04 49.59
N GLN A 114 -25.54 14.43 48.48
CA GLN A 114 -27.01 14.35 48.35
C GLN A 114 -27.54 12.90 48.37
N THR A 115 -26.86 11.99 47.69
CA THR A 115 -27.30 10.58 47.56
C THR A 115 -27.12 9.83 48.87
N ASN A 116 -25.99 10.01 49.52
CA ASN A 116 -25.65 9.29 50.75
C ASN A 116 -26.29 9.92 52.00
N LYS A 117 -26.90 11.11 51.88
CA LYS A 117 -27.38 11.96 52.99
C LYS A 117 -26.31 12.17 54.09
N ARG A 118 -25.05 12.09 53.69
CA ARG A 118 -23.87 12.26 54.55
C ARG A 118 -23.06 13.39 53.97
N PHE A 119 -22.99 14.50 54.70
CA PHE A 119 -22.27 15.71 54.29
C PHE A 119 -20.83 15.64 54.78
N THR A 120 -20.04 14.69 54.28
CA THR A 120 -18.65 14.48 54.70
C THR A 120 -17.63 14.90 53.64
N ILE A 121 -17.99 14.99 52.35
CA ILE A 121 -17.02 15.23 51.26
C ILE A 121 -16.96 16.71 50.87
N GLU A 122 -15.76 17.29 50.84
CA GLU A 122 -15.52 18.69 50.49
C GLU A 122 -15.40 18.96 48.98
N LYS A 123 -15.79 20.17 48.57
CA LYS A 123 -15.51 20.72 47.25
C LYS A 123 -14.07 21.24 47.16
N ARG A 124 -13.51 21.17 45.95
CA ARG A 124 -12.20 21.76 45.60
C ARG A 124 -12.38 23.21 45.16
N SER A 125 -11.53 24.10 45.67
CA SER A 125 -11.47 25.49 45.20
C SER A 125 -10.95 25.58 43.75
N TYR A 126 -11.50 26.51 42.99
CA TYR A 126 -11.06 26.85 41.64
C TYR A 126 -9.76 27.66 41.68
N LYS A 127 -8.79 27.27 40.84
CA LYS A 127 -7.45 27.91 40.81
C LYS A 127 -7.43 29.11 39.86
N PRO A 128 -7.02 30.32 40.27
CA PRO A 128 -6.95 31.46 39.35
C PRO A 128 -5.87 31.28 38.28
N LEU A 129 -5.99 32.01 37.17
CA LEU A 129 -4.89 32.25 36.26
C LEU A 129 -3.84 33.13 36.96
N LYS A 130 -2.58 32.74 36.79
CA LYS A 130 -1.39 33.36 37.40
C LYS A 130 -0.40 33.78 36.33
N GLN A 131 0.56 34.64 36.70
CA GLN A 131 1.63 35.13 35.84
C GLN A 131 2.32 34.05 34.97
N PRO A 132 2.66 32.83 35.46
CA PRO A 132 3.26 31.80 34.61
C PRO A 132 2.41 31.37 33.40
N HIS A 133 1.08 31.43 33.53
CA HIS A 133 0.14 31.14 32.43
C HIS A 133 0.17 32.24 31.39
N ARG A 134 0.27 33.50 31.84
CA ARG A 134 0.44 34.68 30.98
C ARG A 134 1.74 34.61 30.19
N ASP A 135 2.84 34.23 30.84
CA ASP A 135 4.15 34.09 30.19
C ASP A 135 4.11 32.97 29.12
N THR A 136 3.45 31.86 29.45
CA THR A 136 3.23 30.75 28.51
C THR A 136 2.37 31.19 27.32
N PHE A 137 1.28 31.94 27.57
CA PHE A 137 0.44 32.49 26.50
C PHE A 137 1.22 33.46 25.61
N HIS A 138 2.05 34.34 26.18
CA HIS A 138 2.90 35.24 25.43
C HIS A 138 3.86 34.49 24.48
N ALA A 139 4.46 33.39 24.94
CA ALA A 139 5.29 32.57 24.05
C ALA A 139 4.49 31.85 22.96
N ILE A 140 3.25 31.43 23.25
CA ILE A 140 2.35 30.82 22.26
C ILE A 140 2.04 31.81 21.13
N ILE A 141 1.64 33.05 21.45
CA ILE A 141 1.32 34.06 20.43
C ILE A 141 2.56 34.47 19.62
N TRP A 142 3.73 34.53 20.27
CA TRP A 142 4.98 34.85 19.59
C TRP A 142 5.36 33.77 18.58
N LYS A 143 5.31 32.50 19.00
CA LYS A 143 5.51 31.34 18.10
C LYS A 143 4.52 31.37 16.95
N TYR A 144 3.25 31.63 17.25
CA TYR A 144 2.20 31.66 16.25
C TYR A 144 2.43 32.75 15.18
N GLY A 145 2.85 33.95 15.60
CA GLY A 145 3.26 35.01 14.68
C GLY A 145 4.43 34.60 13.78
N GLY A 146 5.46 33.94 14.36
CA GLY A 146 6.58 33.40 13.59
C GLY A 146 6.18 32.30 12.59
N ASP A 147 5.22 31.45 12.94
CA ASP A 147 4.70 30.42 12.04
C ASP A 147 3.89 31.02 10.90
N ILE A 148 3.11 32.08 11.15
CA ILE A 148 2.41 32.84 10.09
C ILE A 148 3.41 33.51 9.17
N LEU A 149 4.43 34.19 9.72
CA LEU A 149 5.45 34.89 8.94
C LEU A 149 6.20 33.92 8.01
N ARG A 150 6.73 32.81 8.56
CA ARG A 150 7.44 31.78 7.77
C ARG A 150 6.59 31.23 6.62
N ARG A 151 5.28 31.04 6.85
CA ARG A 151 4.37 30.60 5.79
C ARG A 151 4.18 31.67 4.72
N ASN A 152 4.01 32.93 5.12
CA ASN A 152 3.84 34.03 4.17
C ASN A 152 5.09 34.22 3.30
N THR A 153 6.29 34.21 3.89
CA THR A 153 7.56 34.31 3.15
C THR A 153 7.64 33.24 2.06
N LYS A 154 7.36 31.98 2.41
CA LYS A 154 7.36 30.87 1.45
C LYS A 154 6.32 31.02 0.34
N LEU A 155 5.13 31.53 0.65
CA LEU A 155 4.10 31.78 -0.37
C LEU A 155 4.56 32.86 -1.35
N THR A 156 5.15 33.93 -0.85
CA THR A 156 5.71 35.02 -1.65
C THR A 156 6.87 34.56 -2.54
N GLU A 157 7.80 33.76 -2.01
CA GLU A 157 8.92 33.16 -2.78
C GLU A 157 8.43 32.29 -3.95
N ASN A 158 7.27 31.64 -3.80
CA ASN A 158 6.66 30.81 -4.85
C ASN A 158 5.72 31.62 -5.78
N GLY A 159 5.67 32.95 -5.67
CA GLY A 159 4.81 33.82 -6.48
C GLY A 159 3.31 33.65 -6.20
N LEU A 160 2.94 33.01 -5.09
CA LEU A 160 1.55 32.72 -4.74
C LEU A 160 1.02 33.73 -3.72
N SER A 161 -0.01 34.48 -4.11
CA SER A 161 -0.68 35.45 -3.24
C SER A 161 -2.11 35.01 -2.94
N LEU A 162 -2.26 33.88 -2.25
CA LEU A 162 -3.56 33.25 -1.98
C LEU A 162 -4.20 33.82 -0.72
N SER A 163 -5.45 34.25 -0.85
CA SER A 163 -6.30 34.51 0.32
C SER A 163 -6.67 33.16 0.96
N ARG A 164 -6.47 33.00 2.28
CA ARG A 164 -6.70 31.74 3.02
C ARG A 164 -7.44 31.91 4.34
N GLN A 165 -7.98 30.80 4.85
CA GLN A 165 -8.44 30.74 6.24
C GLN A 165 -7.23 30.71 7.19
N LEU A 166 -7.43 31.26 8.38
CA LEU A 166 -6.39 31.30 9.40
C LEU A 166 -6.22 29.90 10.03
N GLU A 167 -5.00 29.37 9.99
CA GLU A 167 -4.70 28.05 10.56
C GLU A 167 -4.68 28.09 12.10
N PRO A 168 -5.09 27.00 12.77
CA PRO A 168 -4.99 26.91 14.22
C PRO A 168 -3.54 27.02 14.71
N VAL A 169 -3.40 27.41 15.98
CA VAL A 169 -2.11 27.44 16.68
C VAL A 169 -1.67 26.02 17.00
N SER A 170 -0.49 25.64 16.50
CA SER A 170 0.12 24.33 16.74
C SER A 170 1.06 24.41 17.95
N ILE A 171 0.71 23.73 19.04
CA ILE A 171 1.42 23.76 20.32
C ILE A 171 2.02 22.37 20.58
N ALA A 172 3.34 22.24 20.53
CA ALA A 172 4.07 21.12 21.11
C ALA A 172 4.81 21.58 22.35
N SER A 173 4.72 20.82 23.45
CA SER A 173 5.33 21.22 24.74
C SER A 173 6.85 21.35 24.67
N ASN A 174 7.49 20.64 23.73
CA ASN A 174 8.93 20.70 23.53
C ASN A 174 9.36 22.01 22.85
N ASP A 175 8.49 22.63 22.05
CA ASP A 175 8.83 23.82 21.26
C ASP A 175 9.20 25.03 22.14
N PHE A 176 8.75 25.04 23.39
CA PHE A 176 8.98 26.14 24.33
C PHE A 176 10.09 25.84 25.35
N SER A 177 10.45 24.56 25.52
CA SER A 177 11.53 24.12 26.43
C SER A 177 12.90 24.01 25.75
N LEU A 178 12.94 24.04 24.42
CA LEU A 178 14.17 23.99 23.64
C LEU A 178 14.94 25.31 23.78
N LYS A 179 16.27 25.21 23.82
CA LYS A 179 17.19 26.35 23.84
C LYS A 179 17.25 26.96 22.42
N ASP A 180 17.18 28.28 22.34
CA ASP A 180 17.42 29.02 21.09
C ASP A 180 18.90 28.89 20.65
N GLU A 181 19.25 29.43 19.49
CA GLU A 181 20.61 29.44 18.91
C GLU A 181 21.67 30.06 19.85
N THR A 182 21.23 30.88 20.81
CA THR A 182 22.06 31.48 21.88
C THR A 182 22.20 30.61 23.13
N GLY A 183 21.63 29.40 23.14
CA GLY A 183 21.65 28.48 24.28
C GLY A 183 20.67 28.82 25.42
N GLN A 184 19.87 29.88 25.28
CA GLN A 184 18.88 30.30 26.28
C GLN A 184 17.49 29.71 25.99
N GLN A 185 16.76 29.29 27.03
CA GLN A 185 15.37 28.86 26.89
C GLN A 185 14.43 30.06 26.80
N ARG A 186 13.47 30.03 25.88
CA ARG A 186 12.45 31.08 25.73
C ARG A 186 11.58 31.24 26.97
N ILE A 187 11.29 30.14 27.64
CA ILE A 187 10.68 30.14 28.96
C ILE A 187 11.38 29.06 29.80
N ASN A 188 11.77 29.40 31.02
CA ASN A 188 12.41 28.48 31.96
C ASN A 188 11.37 27.59 32.66
N TYR A 189 10.60 26.81 31.88
CA TYR A 189 9.63 25.84 32.39
C TYR A 189 9.89 24.45 31.80
N SER A 190 9.70 23.43 32.63
CA SER A 190 9.73 22.04 32.15
C SER A 190 8.59 21.77 31.16
N THR A 191 8.78 20.78 30.27
CA THR A 191 7.73 20.34 29.34
C THR A 191 6.43 19.95 30.05
N LYS A 192 6.53 19.31 31.22
CA LYS A 192 5.37 18.97 32.08
C LYS A 192 4.66 20.22 32.59
N THR A 193 5.42 21.22 33.04
CA THR A 193 4.87 22.50 33.51
C THR A 193 4.14 23.24 32.38
N ILE A 194 4.72 23.28 31.17
CA ILE A 194 4.09 23.89 29.99
C ILE A 194 2.78 23.18 29.64
N ARG A 195 2.72 21.84 29.70
CA ARG A 195 1.47 21.08 29.50
C ARG A 195 0.40 21.49 30.50
N ASN A 196 0.76 21.60 31.77
CA ASN A 196 -0.17 22.02 32.82
C ASN A 196 -0.68 23.45 32.57
N HIS A 197 0.18 24.37 32.14
CA HIS A 197 -0.23 25.73 31.80
C HIS A 197 -1.19 25.75 30.61
N VAL A 198 -0.89 25.01 29.53
CA VAL A 198 -1.79 24.89 28.35
C VAL A 198 -3.13 24.28 28.74
N TYR A 199 -3.13 23.25 29.59
CA TYR A 199 -4.35 22.66 30.13
C TYR A 199 -5.18 23.71 30.90
N ARG A 200 -4.53 24.53 31.74
CA ARG A 200 -5.21 25.60 32.48
C ARG A 200 -5.76 26.70 31.56
N LEU A 201 -5.01 27.11 30.53
CA LEU A 201 -5.48 28.05 29.51
C LEU A 201 -6.70 27.51 28.73
N ARG A 202 -6.75 26.20 28.52
CA ARG A 202 -7.90 25.52 27.91
C ARG A 202 -9.10 25.50 28.85
N GLU A 203 -8.91 25.17 30.12
CA GLU A 203 -9.99 25.23 31.14
C GLU A 203 -10.56 26.65 31.29
N ALA A 204 -9.74 27.69 31.12
CA ALA A 204 -10.17 29.08 31.17
C ALA A 204 -10.87 29.57 29.88
N GLY A 205 -10.95 28.75 28.83
CA GLY A 205 -11.55 29.11 27.54
C GLY A 205 -10.66 29.99 26.64
N ILE A 206 -9.43 30.29 27.05
CA ILE A 206 -8.47 31.09 26.26
C ILE A 206 -8.01 30.31 25.03
N LEU A 207 -7.81 29.00 25.19
CA LEU A 207 -7.56 28.06 24.11
C LEU A 207 -8.75 27.12 23.95
N PHE A 208 -9.31 27.04 22.75
CA PHE A 208 -10.48 26.20 22.47
C PHE A 208 -10.31 25.39 21.17
N ASN A 209 -11.28 24.52 20.87
CA ASN A 209 -11.24 23.61 19.71
C ASN A 209 -9.98 22.72 19.67
N TYR A 210 -9.76 21.99 20.77
CA TYR A 210 -8.69 21.02 20.92
C TYR A 210 -8.72 19.95 19.81
N SER A 211 -7.61 19.80 19.08
CA SER A 211 -7.48 18.77 18.05
C SER A 211 -6.18 17.96 18.20
N PHE A 212 -6.34 16.73 18.67
CA PHE A 212 -5.24 15.79 18.92
C PHE A 212 -5.03 14.82 17.75
N HIS A 213 -3.78 14.72 17.30
CA HIS A 213 -3.40 13.89 16.14
C HIS A 213 -2.34 12.83 16.49
N GLY A 214 -2.28 12.42 17.76
CA GLY A 214 -1.33 11.44 18.28
C GLY A 214 -0.20 12.05 19.11
N THR A 215 0.46 11.21 19.91
CA THR A 215 1.42 11.62 20.95
C THR A 215 2.70 12.28 20.43
N LYS A 216 3.08 11.98 19.18
CA LYS A 216 4.29 12.52 18.53
C LYS A 216 4.02 13.82 17.75
N LYS A 217 2.77 14.26 17.64
CA LYS A 217 2.40 15.47 16.89
C LYS A 217 2.00 16.60 17.84
N ALA A 218 2.19 17.83 17.38
CA ALA A 218 1.69 19.01 18.06
C ALA A 218 0.16 18.99 18.15
N VAL A 219 -0.38 19.63 19.19
CA VAL A 219 -1.82 19.75 19.39
C VAL A 219 -2.28 21.10 18.84
N ASN A 220 -3.38 21.10 18.09
CA ASN A 220 -3.90 22.31 17.47
C ASN A 220 -5.00 22.93 18.34
N TYR A 221 -4.95 24.26 18.49
CA TYR A 221 -5.88 25.07 19.26
C TYR A 221 -6.27 26.35 18.51
N HIS A 222 -7.40 26.95 18.88
CA HIS A 222 -7.76 28.31 18.49
C HIS A 222 -7.68 29.22 19.71
N ILE A 223 -7.29 30.48 19.50
CA ILE A 223 -7.26 31.52 20.54
C ILE A 223 -8.64 32.19 20.57
N HIS A 224 -9.18 32.39 21.77
CA HIS A 224 -10.49 33.01 21.99
C HIS A 224 -10.65 34.30 21.15
N PRO A 225 -11.79 34.49 20.43
CA PRO A 225 -11.98 35.63 19.53
C PRO A 225 -11.80 37.00 20.21
N ASP A 226 -12.22 37.13 21.46
CA ASP A 226 -12.07 38.39 22.23
C ASP A 226 -10.62 38.74 22.55
N ILE A 227 -9.73 37.74 22.56
CA ILE A 227 -8.30 37.92 22.81
C ILE A 227 -7.56 38.13 21.49
N PHE A 228 -8.01 37.46 20.43
CA PHE A 228 -7.25 37.31 19.19
C PHE A 228 -7.32 38.56 18.27
N VAL A 229 -6.15 39.04 17.82
CA VAL A 229 -6.03 40.19 16.91
C VAL A 229 -5.04 39.87 15.80
N ILE A 230 -5.39 40.19 14.56
CA ILE A 230 -4.54 39.96 13.39
C ILE A 230 -4.61 41.11 12.39
N TYR A 231 -3.50 41.43 11.73
CA TYR A 231 -3.45 42.43 10.67
C TYR A 231 -3.51 41.76 9.30
N ASP A 232 -4.37 42.23 8.39
CA ASP A 232 -4.35 41.78 6.99
C ASP A 232 -3.61 42.80 6.13
N TYR A 233 -2.40 42.45 5.70
CA TYR A 233 -1.53 43.34 4.92
C TYR A 233 -2.15 43.75 3.58
N LYS A 234 -2.97 42.89 2.95
CA LYS A 234 -3.64 43.23 1.69
C LYS A 234 -4.81 44.18 1.86
N LYS A 235 -5.55 44.06 2.96
CA LYS A 235 -6.73 44.90 3.25
C LYS A 235 -6.36 46.16 4.05
N ARG A 236 -5.10 46.29 4.48
CA ARG A 236 -4.55 47.38 5.30
C ARG A 236 -5.37 47.69 6.56
N LYS A 237 -5.95 46.67 7.19
CA LYS A 237 -6.79 46.82 8.39
C LYS A 237 -6.47 45.72 9.42
N SER A 238 -6.46 46.11 10.69
CA SER A 238 -6.54 45.17 11.81
C SER A 238 -7.94 44.57 11.84
N LEU A 239 -8.02 43.25 11.98
CA LEU A 239 -9.27 42.50 12.04
C LEU A 239 -9.50 42.04 13.49
N THR A 240 -10.51 42.60 14.15
CA THR A 240 -10.98 42.24 15.50
C THR A 240 -12.23 41.34 15.45
N SER A 241 -12.73 40.92 16.62
CA SER A 241 -13.80 39.92 16.86
C SER A 241 -15.09 40.13 16.05
N GLU A 242 -15.46 41.36 15.68
CA GLU A 242 -16.65 41.64 14.84
C GLU A 242 -16.53 41.13 13.39
N ASN A 243 -15.34 40.73 12.95
CA ASN A 243 -15.08 40.30 11.57
C ASN A 243 -14.57 38.87 11.41
N GLN A 244 -14.56 38.08 12.48
CA GLN A 244 -14.03 36.72 12.47
C GLN A 244 -15.11 35.69 12.79
N LEU A 245 -15.58 35.02 11.75
CA LEU A 245 -16.54 33.94 11.88
C LEU A 245 -15.79 32.62 11.75
N PHE A 246 -15.58 31.98 12.90
CA PHE A 246 -14.92 30.69 12.99
C PHE A 246 -15.96 29.57 12.81
N ILE A 247 -15.63 28.60 11.95
CA ILE A 247 -16.43 27.38 11.82
C ILE A 247 -16.19 26.53 13.08
N ILE A 248 -17.22 26.40 13.91
CA ILE A 248 -17.22 25.50 15.07
C ILE A 248 -17.57 24.10 14.56
N SER A 249 -16.58 23.34 14.07
CA SER A 249 -16.80 21.91 13.90
C SER A 249 -16.73 21.24 15.27
N ILE A 250 -17.88 21.05 15.92
CA ILE A 250 -17.95 20.30 17.17
C ILE A 250 -17.53 18.86 16.87
N ARG A 251 -16.30 18.49 17.21
CA ARG A 251 -15.85 17.10 17.24
C ARG A 251 -15.92 16.58 18.67
N LYS A 252 -16.16 15.28 18.81
CA LYS A 252 -16.31 14.56 20.09
C LYS A 252 -15.28 15.05 21.12
N ASN A 253 -15.75 15.54 22.26
CA ASN A 253 -14.93 15.66 23.46
C ASN A 253 -14.41 14.25 23.79
N PHE A 254 -13.11 14.04 23.61
CA PHE A 254 -12.45 12.89 24.20
C PHE A 254 -12.12 13.27 25.64
N PRO A 255 -12.64 12.55 26.65
CA PRO A 255 -12.22 12.78 28.02
C PRO A 255 -10.72 12.54 28.15
N ASP A 256 -10.04 13.42 28.90
CA ASP A 256 -8.63 13.29 29.27
C ASP A 256 -8.45 12.15 30.27
N TYR A 257 -8.78 10.91 29.87
CA TYR A 257 -8.41 9.77 30.68
C TYR A 257 -6.93 9.49 30.46
N ASN A 258 -6.17 9.53 31.56
CA ASN A 258 -4.91 8.80 31.74
C ASN A 258 -5.15 7.27 31.71
N GLY A 259 -5.96 6.79 30.76
CA GLY A 259 -6.01 5.40 30.40
C GLY A 259 -4.76 5.10 29.62
N ASN A 260 -3.97 4.16 30.12
CA ASN A 260 -2.78 3.66 29.46
C ASN A 260 -3.19 3.12 28.07
N THR A 261 -3.16 3.94 27.02
CA THR A 261 -3.37 3.49 25.63
C THR A 261 -2.10 2.81 25.13
N SER A 262 -1.65 1.81 25.87
CA SER A 262 -0.81 0.76 25.33
C SER A 262 -1.71 -0.08 24.43
N THR A 263 -1.79 0.28 23.15
CA THR A 263 -2.07 -0.74 22.14
C THR A 263 -0.91 -1.72 22.17
N ARG A 264 -1.04 -2.81 22.94
CA ARG A 264 -0.32 -4.05 22.65
C ARG A 264 -0.88 -4.54 21.31
N TYR A 265 -0.38 -3.97 20.22
CA TYR A 265 -0.52 -4.59 18.92
C TYR A 265 0.22 -5.93 19.02
N SER A 266 -0.53 -7.04 19.04
CA SER A 266 0.02 -8.35 18.76
C SER A 266 0.79 -8.24 17.44
N LYS A 267 2.12 -8.37 17.51
CA LYS A 267 3.01 -8.36 16.35
C LYS A 267 2.79 -9.58 15.44
N GLU A 268 1.86 -10.48 15.77
CA GLU A 268 1.66 -11.75 15.08
C GLU A 268 0.64 -11.67 13.93
N LYS A 269 -0.16 -10.59 13.81
CA LYS A 269 -1.11 -10.42 12.70
C LYS A 269 -0.62 -9.55 11.54
N ILE A 270 0.67 -9.20 11.49
CA ILE A 270 1.28 -8.52 10.33
C ILE A 270 2.26 -9.46 9.63
N LYS A 271 1.78 -10.65 9.25
CA LYS A 271 2.35 -11.49 8.18
C LYS A 271 1.25 -12.36 7.56
N GLU A 272 0.13 -11.77 7.18
CA GLU A 272 -0.66 -12.36 6.10
C GLU A 272 -0.10 -11.82 4.78
N PRO A 273 0.43 -12.68 3.89
CA PRO A 273 0.74 -12.26 2.54
C PRO A 273 -0.57 -11.86 1.89
N VAL A 274 -0.71 -10.56 1.62
CA VAL A 274 -1.67 -10.06 0.65
C VAL A 274 -1.40 -10.83 -0.64
N ASN A 275 -2.32 -11.70 -1.03
CA ASN A 275 -2.35 -12.35 -2.34
C ASN A 275 -2.51 -11.26 -3.41
N ASN A 276 -1.42 -10.57 -3.71
CA ASN A 276 -1.26 -9.78 -4.90
C ASN A 276 -1.14 -10.76 -6.06
N VAL A 277 -2.30 -11.09 -6.62
CA VAL A 277 -2.44 -11.60 -7.97
C VAL A 277 -1.67 -10.64 -8.89
N ASN A 278 -0.77 -11.21 -9.70
CA ASN A 278 0.02 -10.60 -10.78
C ASN A 278 1.33 -9.90 -10.40
N ASN A 279 2.42 -10.68 -10.38
CA ASN A 279 3.55 -10.57 -11.31
C ASN A 279 4.75 -11.34 -10.72
N ALA A 280 4.68 -12.66 -10.70
CA ALA A 280 5.89 -13.47 -10.61
C ALA A 280 6.43 -13.61 -12.05
N LEU A 281 7.52 -12.90 -12.32
CA LEU A 281 8.43 -13.24 -13.40
C LEU A 281 8.93 -14.67 -13.17
N ASP A 282 8.86 -15.46 -14.23
CA ASP A 282 9.53 -16.75 -14.42
C ASP A 282 10.83 -16.85 -13.60
N LYS A 283 10.77 -17.65 -12.54
CA LYS A 283 11.91 -18.39 -12.03
C LYS A 283 11.45 -19.82 -11.80
N GLY A 284 11.70 -20.65 -12.81
CA GLY A 284 11.89 -22.09 -12.74
C GLY A 284 11.14 -22.85 -11.65
N ASP A 285 9.81 -22.96 -11.79
CA ASP A 285 9.09 -24.06 -11.17
C ASP A 285 9.09 -25.24 -12.15
N THR A 286 9.83 -26.28 -11.80
CA THR A 286 9.72 -27.60 -12.44
C THR A 286 8.29 -28.12 -12.24
N PRO A 287 7.53 -28.41 -13.31
CA PRO A 287 6.11 -28.67 -13.16
C PRO A 287 5.87 -30.10 -12.65
N LYS A 288 5.42 -30.23 -11.41
CA LYS A 288 4.75 -31.45 -10.88
C LYS A 288 3.53 -31.89 -11.73
N ASN A 289 3.02 -31.00 -12.59
CA ASN A 289 1.91 -31.28 -13.52
C ASN A 289 2.31 -32.08 -14.77
N LEU A 290 3.60 -32.30 -15.06
CA LEU A 290 4.00 -33.12 -16.21
C LEU A 290 3.70 -34.62 -15.96
N ALA A 291 3.81 -35.09 -14.71
CA ALA A 291 3.66 -36.50 -14.37
C ALA A 291 2.23 -37.04 -14.61
N HIS A 292 1.20 -36.23 -14.32
CA HIS A 292 -0.20 -36.64 -14.51
C HIS A 292 -0.63 -36.67 -15.98
N HIS A 293 -0.06 -35.81 -16.83
CA HIS A 293 -0.38 -35.82 -18.27
C HIS A 293 0.29 -37.01 -18.98
N ILE A 294 1.49 -37.41 -18.54
CA ILE A 294 2.30 -38.44 -19.20
C ILE A 294 1.74 -39.86 -19.01
N ASN A 295 1.11 -40.16 -17.86
CA ASN A 295 0.55 -41.51 -17.60
C ASN A 295 -0.71 -41.83 -18.44
N SER A 296 -1.29 -40.84 -19.12
CA SER A 296 -2.43 -41.05 -20.02
C SER A 296 -2.05 -41.61 -21.41
N PHE A 297 -0.76 -41.62 -21.76
CA PHE A 297 -0.29 -42.01 -23.10
C PHE A 297 0.19 -43.47 -23.22
N LEU A 298 0.35 -44.17 -22.10
CA LEU A 298 0.70 -45.59 -22.10
C LEU A 298 -0.58 -46.40 -22.33
N THR A 299 -0.57 -47.32 -23.29
CA THR A 299 -1.72 -48.21 -23.55
C THR A 299 -2.03 -49.03 -22.30
N LYS A 300 -3.33 -49.28 -22.03
CA LYS A 300 -3.77 -50.09 -20.88
C LYS A 300 -3.13 -51.47 -20.88
N ASP A 301 -2.88 -52.03 -22.06
CA ASP A 301 -2.25 -53.33 -22.26
C ASP A 301 -0.77 -53.32 -21.87
N PHE A 302 -0.02 -52.26 -22.24
CA PHE A 302 1.39 -52.10 -21.84
C PHE A 302 1.54 -51.92 -20.32
N LEU A 303 0.65 -51.14 -19.70
CA LEU A 303 0.61 -50.97 -18.25
C LEU A 303 0.20 -52.27 -17.52
N GLN A 304 -0.64 -53.12 -18.10
CA GLN A 304 -0.99 -54.40 -17.49
C GLN A 304 0.20 -55.35 -17.49
N VAL A 305 0.84 -55.57 -18.64
CA VAL A 305 1.98 -56.51 -18.79
C VAL A 305 3.14 -56.17 -17.84
N HIS A 306 3.52 -54.89 -17.74
CA HIS A 306 4.63 -54.45 -16.88
C HIS A 306 4.26 -54.28 -15.39
N ASN A 307 2.98 -54.17 -15.04
CA ASN A 307 2.55 -54.19 -13.64
C ASN A 307 2.27 -55.63 -13.12
N SER A 308 2.02 -56.60 -14.01
CA SER A 308 1.79 -58.00 -13.64
C SER A 308 3.08 -58.82 -13.41
N GLY A 309 4.22 -58.38 -13.93
CA GLY A 309 5.52 -59.03 -13.75
C GLY A 309 6.44 -58.26 -12.81
N ASN A 310 6.18 -58.28 -11.49
CA ASN A 310 7.17 -58.15 -10.40
C ASN A 310 6.49 -57.82 -9.06
N LYS A 311 5.86 -58.82 -8.43
CA LYS A 311 5.64 -58.79 -6.98
C LYS A 311 6.75 -59.50 -6.18
N ASP A 312 7.59 -60.32 -6.81
CA ASP A 312 8.50 -61.23 -6.09
C ASP A 312 10.00 -61.05 -6.36
N LEU A 313 10.43 -59.92 -6.93
CA LEU A 313 11.87 -59.59 -7.08
C LEU A 313 12.21 -58.27 -6.37
N LYS A 314 12.07 -58.28 -5.04
CA LYS A 314 12.69 -57.30 -4.15
C LYS A 314 13.78 -57.98 -3.35
N ASN A 315 14.93 -58.26 -3.98
CA ASN A 315 16.25 -58.38 -3.34
C ASN A 315 17.32 -58.86 -4.34
N THR A 316 17.53 -58.09 -5.40
CA THR A 316 18.82 -57.96 -6.07
C THR A 316 18.88 -56.53 -6.60
N GLY A 317 20.06 -55.91 -6.64
CA GLY A 317 20.26 -54.51 -7.06
C GLY A 317 20.01 -54.26 -8.54
N ALA A 318 18.87 -54.69 -9.07
CA ALA A 318 18.44 -54.45 -10.44
C ALA A 318 17.85 -53.04 -10.55
N GLU A 319 18.31 -52.31 -11.56
CA GLU A 319 17.87 -50.96 -11.92
C GLU A 319 16.34 -50.86 -11.89
N LYS A 320 15.81 -49.81 -11.26
CA LYS A 320 14.37 -49.49 -11.36
C LYS A 320 14.03 -49.31 -12.83
N ILE A 321 13.41 -50.31 -13.45
CA ILE A 321 12.98 -50.28 -14.83
C ILE A 321 12.04 -49.08 -15.01
N ASN A 322 12.49 -48.07 -15.76
CA ASN A 322 11.67 -46.92 -16.07
C ASN A 322 10.68 -47.33 -17.18
N ILE A 323 9.45 -47.64 -16.78
CA ILE A 323 8.34 -48.10 -17.64
C ILE A 323 8.19 -47.21 -18.90
N LYS A 324 8.49 -45.91 -18.81
CA LYS A 324 8.42 -44.98 -19.94
C LYS A 324 9.54 -45.21 -20.97
N THR A 325 10.76 -45.48 -20.49
CA THR A 325 11.90 -45.84 -21.35
C THR A 325 11.61 -47.13 -22.10
N GLU A 326 11.09 -48.14 -21.41
CA GLU A 326 10.76 -49.44 -22.02
C GLU A 326 9.66 -49.32 -23.09
N PHE A 327 8.65 -48.48 -22.85
CA PHE A 327 7.65 -48.16 -23.87
C PHE A 327 8.29 -47.54 -25.11
N LEU A 328 9.20 -46.58 -24.92
CA LEU A 328 9.91 -45.93 -26.03
C LEU A 328 10.81 -46.91 -26.79
N ARG A 329 11.42 -47.89 -26.10
CA ARG A 329 12.20 -48.96 -26.74
C ARG A 329 11.33 -49.88 -27.59
N GLN A 330 10.11 -50.20 -27.15
CA GLN A 330 9.16 -51.00 -27.94
C GLN A 330 8.66 -50.29 -29.22
N LEU A 331 8.78 -48.95 -29.30
CA LEU A 331 8.45 -48.21 -30.52
C LEU A 331 9.54 -48.29 -31.59
N VAL A 332 10.76 -48.74 -31.23
CA VAL A 332 11.85 -48.93 -32.17
C VAL A 332 11.64 -50.26 -32.89
N GLU A 333 11.48 -50.19 -34.21
CA GLU A 333 11.36 -51.35 -35.08
C GLU A 333 12.74 -51.83 -35.55
N ASP A 334 12.87 -53.10 -35.91
CA ASP A 334 14.07 -53.57 -36.62
C ASP A 334 14.19 -52.85 -37.97
N GLU A 335 15.43 -52.62 -38.40
CA GLU A 335 15.75 -51.90 -39.65
C GLU A 335 15.07 -52.54 -40.87
N ASN A 336 15.07 -53.88 -40.97
CA ASN A 336 14.48 -54.58 -42.12
C ASN A 336 12.96 -54.55 -42.09
N ASP A 337 12.37 -54.48 -40.91
CA ASP A 337 10.91 -54.40 -40.73
C ASP A 337 10.45 -52.98 -41.07
N LEU A 338 11.18 -51.96 -40.60
CA LEU A 338 10.90 -50.56 -40.90
C LEU A 338 10.87 -50.29 -42.42
N THR A 339 11.90 -50.73 -43.16
CA THR A 339 11.98 -50.46 -44.60
C THR A 339 10.96 -51.26 -45.39
N ARG A 340 10.66 -52.50 -44.97
CA ARG A 340 9.57 -53.30 -45.54
C ARG A 340 8.21 -52.64 -45.34
N ASN A 341 7.93 -52.16 -44.14
CA ASN A 341 6.67 -51.48 -43.81
C ASN A 341 6.54 -50.13 -44.57
N LEU A 342 7.64 -49.40 -44.74
CA LEU A 342 7.70 -48.20 -45.60
C LEU A 342 7.42 -48.52 -47.08
N LEU A 343 7.96 -49.63 -47.59
CA LEU A 343 7.76 -50.08 -48.97
C LEU A 343 6.31 -50.57 -49.20
N GLN A 344 5.71 -51.22 -48.20
CA GLN A 344 4.31 -51.63 -48.17
C GLN A 344 3.32 -50.49 -47.89
N LYS A 345 3.82 -49.27 -47.62
CA LYS A 345 3.05 -48.05 -47.34
C LYS A 345 2.20 -48.10 -46.07
N GLU A 346 2.62 -48.89 -45.08
CA GLU A 346 1.91 -48.99 -43.80
C GLU A 346 1.87 -47.63 -43.05
N TYR A 347 2.84 -46.76 -43.30
CA TYR A 347 2.93 -45.42 -42.69
C TYR A 347 2.29 -44.28 -43.51
N SER A 348 1.54 -44.59 -44.57
CA SER A 348 0.94 -43.58 -45.46
C SER A 348 -0.07 -42.65 -44.77
N ASP A 349 -0.71 -43.13 -43.70
CA ASP A 349 -1.61 -42.38 -42.82
C ASP A 349 -1.03 -42.22 -41.40
N TYR A 350 0.29 -42.38 -41.23
CA TYR A 350 0.93 -42.28 -39.92
C TYR A 350 0.75 -40.88 -39.31
N THR A 351 -0.07 -40.79 -38.28
CA THR A 351 -0.28 -39.53 -37.57
C THR A 351 0.79 -39.31 -36.53
N GLU A 352 1.07 -38.04 -36.24
CA GLU A 352 1.90 -37.68 -35.09
C GLU A 352 1.26 -38.23 -33.81
N ASN A 353 1.79 -39.35 -33.31
CA ASN A 353 1.48 -39.79 -31.98
C ASN A 353 2.05 -38.75 -31.01
N ASN A 354 1.28 -38.38 -29.98
CA ASN A 354 1.59 -37.24 -29.11
C ASN A 354 2.74 -37.53 -28.11
N HIS A 355 3.76 -38.28 -28.54
CA HIS A 355 4.91 -38.72 -27.75
C HIS A 355 5.97 -37.63 -27.54
N LEU A 356 5.75 -36.40 -28.04
CA LEU A 356 6.72 -35.31 -27.89
C LEU A 356 7.07 -35.02 -26.43
N SER A 357 6.10 -35.12 -25.52
CA SER A 357 6.35 -34.98 -24.08
C SER A 357 7.11 -36.16 -23.47
N LEU A 358 6.96 -37.37 -24.03
CA LEU A 358 7.73 -38.55 -23.61
C LEU A 358 9.18 -38.44 -24.07
N PHE A 359 9.42 -38.05 -25.32
CA PHE A 359 10.76 -37.77 -25.83
C PHE A 359 11.44 -36.63 -25.04
N GLU A 360 10.69 -35.59 -24.64
CA GLU A 360 11.22 -34.52 -23.80
C GLU A 360 11.66 -35.05 -22.44
N ALA A 361 10.82 -35.85 -21.78
CA ALA A 361 11.15 -36.47 -20.50
C ALA A 361 12.36 -37.43 -20.58
N GLU A 362 12.42 -38.24 -21.65
CA GLU A 362 13.52 -39.16 -21.94
C GLU A 362 14.84 -38.40 -22.17
N SER A 363 14.78 -37.27 -22.89
CA SER A 363 15.96 -36.46 -23.20
C SER A 363 16.64 -35.85 -21.97
N VAL A 364 15.86 -35.58 -20.91
CA VAL A 364 16.33 -34.95 -19.67
C VAL A 364 16.69 -35.98 -18.60
N SER A 365 15.89 -37.04 -18.45
CA SER A 365 15.93 -37.91 -17.27
C SER A 365 15.78 -39.40 -17.57
N GLY A 366 15.71 -39.78 -18.84
CA GLY A 366 15.49 -41.16 -19.23
C GLY A 366 16.74 -42.01 -19.27
N SER A 367 16.56 -43.32 -19.43
CA SER A 367 17.62 -44.32 -19.34
C SER A 367 18.08 -44.88 -20.70
N MET A 368 17.48 -44.46 -21.83
CA MET A 368 17.94 -44.88 -23.17
C MET A 368 19.36 -44.36 -23.41
N THR A 369 20.16 -45.12 -24.15
CA THR A 369 21.46 -44.63 -24.63
C THR A 369 21.25 -43.52 -25.67
N LYS A 370 22.32 -42.80 -26.03
CA LYS A 370 22.20 -41.71 -27.03
C LYS A 370 21.91 -42.28 -28.42
N GLU A 371 22.43 -43.48 -28.67
CA GLU A 371 22.31 -44.26 -29.89
C GLU A 371 20.87 -44.75 -30.06
N GLU A 372 20.32 -45.44 -29.05
CA GLU A 372 18.93 -45.91 -29.04
C GLU A 372 17.96 -44.73 -29.19
N PHE A 373 18.22 -43.63 -28.47
CA PHE A 373 17.34 -42.46 -28.53
C PHE A 373 17.43 -41.75 -29.88
N ARG A 374 18.60 -41.70 -30.51
CA ARG A 374 18.77 -41.14 -31.86
C ARG A 374 18.00 -41.96 -32.90
N GLU A 375 18.13 -43.28 -32.84
CA GLU A 375 17.44 -44.20 -33.75
C GLU A 375 15.92 -44.03 -33.65
N LEU A 376 15.37 -44.05 -32.44
CA LEU A 376 13.95 -43.77 -32.19
C LEU A 376 13.47 -42.47 -32.85
N LEU A 377 14.23 -41.38 -32.71
CA LEU A 377 13.89 -40.09 -33.30
C LEU A 377 13.98 -40.08 -34.83
N LEU A 378 14.93 -40.82 -35.42
CA LEU A 378 15.04 -40.97 -36.87
C LEU A 378 13.90 -41.82 -37.45
N GLN A 379 13.57 -42.94 -36.81
CA GLN A 379 12.45 -43.79 -37.22
C GLN A 379 11.13 -43.02 -37.16
N GLU A 380 10.88 -42.29 -36.07
CA GLU A 380 9.69 -41.45 -35.96
C GLU A 380 9.66 -40.36 -37.04
N PHE A 381 10.81 -39.74 -37.34
CA PHE A 381 10.91 -38.74 -38.39
C PHE A 381 10.57 -39.31 -39.78
N ILE A 382 11.15 -40.45 -40.16
CA ILE A 382 10.91 -41.04 -41.49
C ILE A 382 9.48 -41.59 -41.63
N LYS A 383 8.93 -42.22 -40.57
CA LYS A 383 7.52 -42.68 -40.54
C LYS A 383 6.58 -41.51 -40.80
N LEU A 384 6.76 -40.38 -40.10
CA LEU A 384 5.94 -39.18 -40.29
C LEU A 384 6.12 -38.52 -41.66
N PHE A 385 7.34 -38.56 -42.21
CA PHE A 385 7.61 -37.90 -43.49
C PHE A 385 7.22 -38.75 -44.71
N SER A 386 7.07 -40.07 -44.53
CA SER A 386 6.66 -41.00 -45.59
C SER A 386 5.33 -40.61 -46.27
N ILE A 387 4.44 -39.93 -45.55
CA ILE A 387 3.17 -39.37 -46.04
C ILE A 387 3.37 -38.49 -47.29
N ALA A 388 4.53 -37.83 -47.40
CA ALA A 388 4.85 -36.97 -48.55
C ALA A 388 4.89 -37.75 -49.88
N TRP A 389 5.09 -39.06 -49.84
CA TRP A 389 5.13 -39.96 -51.01
C TRP A 389 4.00 -40.99 -51.01
N LYS A 390 2.91 -40.79 -50.26
CA LYS A 390 1.81 -41.78 -50.15
C LYS A 390 1.27 -42.28 -51.50
N ASN A 391 1.25 -41.40 -52.51
CA ASN A 391 0.74 -41.69 -53.85
C ASN A 391 1.81 -42.22 -54.83
N GLU A 392 3.07 -42.26 -54.43
CA GLU A 392 4.19 -42.66 -55.28
C GLU A 392 4.68 -44.08 -54.96
N LYS A 393 5.35 -44.75 -55.90
CA LYS A 393 6.02 -46.03 -55.66
C LYS A 393 7.50 -45.75 -55.44
N ILE A 394 7.97 -46.01 -54.22
CA ILE A 394 9.35 -45.74 -53.79
C ILE A 394 10.03 -47.06 -53.46
N TYR A 395 11.22 -47.29 -54.03
CA TYR A 395 12.02 -48.50 -53.83
C TYR A 395 13.34 -48.24 -53.09
N CYS A 396 13.70 -46.97 -52.85
CA CYS A 396 15.00 -46.58 -52.26
C CYS A 396 14.92 -46.31 -50.75
N TRP A 397 14.01 -46.96 -50.02
CA TRP A 397 13.86 -46.74 -48.58
C TRP A 397 15.07 -47.22 -47.77
N ASP A 398 15.73 -48.31 -48.20
CA ASP A 398 16.94 -48.82 -47.56
C ASP A 398 18.10 -47.80 -47.67
N ASP A 399 18.38 -47.30 -48.88
CA ASP A 399 19.40 -46.26 -49.11
C ASP A 399 19.07 -44.97 -48.37
N THR A 400 17.79 -44.62 -48.29
CA THR A 400 17.33 -43.44 -47.54
C THR A 400 17.57 -43.60 -46.04
N TRP A 401 17.31 -44.79 -45.49
CA TRP A 401 17.54 -45.06 -44.09
C TRP A 401 19.03 -44.98 -43.73
N GLN A 402 19.92 -45.57 -44.55
CA GLN A 402 21.37 -45.43 -44.35
C GLN A 402 21.81 -43.96 -44.41
N LEU A 403 21.35 -43.21 -45.41
CA LEU A 403 21.65 -41.78 -45.53
C LEU A 403 21.25 -40.99 -44.29
N LEU A 404 20.05 -41.24 -43.73
CA LEU A 404 19.62 -40.57 -42.51
C LEU A 404 20.47 -40.97 -41.29
N LYS A 405 20.86 -42.25 -41.18
CA LYS A 405 21.79 -42.70 -40.13
C LYS A 405 23.19 -42.13 -40.25
N ASP A 406 23.64 -41.77 -41.45
CA ASP A 406 24.98 -41.23 -41.66
C ASP A 406 25.04 -39.71 -41.51
N GLU A 407 23.96 -39.00 -41.84
CA GLU A 407 23.99 -37.52 -41.97
C GLU A 407 23.11 -36.78 -40.94
N PHE A 408 22.03 -37.38 -40.44
CA PHE A 408 21.04 -36.66 -39.62
C PHE A 408 21.29 -36.83 -38.12
N LEU A 409 20.91 -35.82 -37.31
CA LEU A 409 21.04 -35.88 -35.85
C LEU A 409 22.48 -36.17 -35.35
N LEU A 410 23.48 -35.67 -36.06
CA LEU A 410 24.89 -35.72 -35.68
C LEU A 410 25.46 -34.33 -35.41
N ASN A 411 26.56 -34.28 -34.68
CA ASN A 411 27.40 -33.08 -34.58
C ASN A 411 28.21 -32.89 -35.87
N PRO A 412 28.77 -31.68 -36.12
CA PRO A 412 29.64 -31.43 -37.27
C PRO A 412 30.91 -32.31 -37.34
N ASN A 413 31.28 -32.97 -36.25
CA ASN A 413 32.39 -33.92 -36.16
C ASN A 413 31.93 -35.39 -36.25
N ASN A 414 30.70 -35.65 -36.70
CA ASN A 414 30.05 -36.96 -36.81
C ASN A 414 29.85 -37.71 -35.47
N SER A 415 30.03 -37.05 -34.33
CA SER A 415 29.68 -37.65 -33.02
C SER A 415 28.19 -37.52 -32.72
N ILE A 416 27.63 -38.49 -31.98
CA ILE A 416 26.25 -38.42 -31.51
C ILE A 416 26.14 -37.40 -30.36
N PRO A 417 25.30 -36.36 -30.48
CA PRO A 417 25.17 -35.33 -29.46
C PRO A 417 24.44 -35.82 -28.19
N SER A 418 24.35 -34.96 -27.17
CA SER A 418 23.56 -35.26 -25.96
C SER A 418 22.08 -35.49 -26.30
N LYS A 419 21.36 -36.29 -25.50
CA LYS A 419 19.92 -36.55 -25.70
C LYS A 419 19.08 -35.26 -25.75
N THR A 420 19.44 -34.26 -24.94
CA THR A 420 18.82 -32.92 -24.98
C THR A 420 19.00 -32.22 -26.33
N THR A 421 20.20 -32.33 -26.92
CA THR A 421 20.53 -31.75 -28.22
C THR A 421 19.88 -32.52 -29.35
N LEU A 422 19.87 -33.87 -29.29
CA LEU A 422 19.14 -34.74 -30.21
C LEU A 422 17.65 -34.35 -30.28
N PHE A 423 17.01 -34.19 -29.13
CA PHE A 423 15.61 -33.79 -29.06
C PHE A 423 15.36 -32.39 -29.63
N TYR A 424 16.27 -31.43 -29.39
CA TYR A 424 16.19 -30.10 -29.99
C TYR A 424 16.35 -30.15 -31.53
N GLN A 425 17.32 -30.91 -32.05
CA GLN A 425 17.52 -31.11 -33.48
C GLN A 425 16.30 -31.79 -34.12
N TYR A 426 15.72 -32.80 -33.46
CA TYR A 426 14.49 -33.46 -33.90
C TYR A 426 13.29 -32.50 -33.94
N LYS A 427 13.11 -31.63 -32.94
CA LYS A 427 12.09 -30.56 -32.99
C LYS A 427 12.27 -29.68 -34.24
N ASN A 428 13.50 -29.35 -34.61
CA ASN A 428 13.79 -28.59 -35.83
C ASN A 428 13.45 -29.38 -37.11
N LEU A 429 13.78 -30.68 -37.16
CA LEU A 429 13.39 -31.56 -38.27
C LEU A 429 11.87 -31.62 -38.43
N ARG A 430 11.11 -31.75 -37.34
CA ARG A 430 9.64 -31.72 -37.37
C ARG A 430 9.07 -30.42 -37.90
N LEU A 431 9.60 -29.28 -37.49
CA LEU A 431 9.16 -27.97 -38.00
C LEU A 431 9.41 -27.85 -39.50
N ARG A 432 10.58 -28.30 -39.97
CA ARG A 432 10.92 -28.34 -41.40
C ARG A 432 9.98 -29.27 -42.17
N MET A 433 9.73 -30.48 -41.66
CA MET A 433 8.78 -31.42 -42.23
C MET A 433 7.38 -30.82 -42.36
N ARG A 434 6.83 -30.24 -41.28
CA ARG A 434 5.48 -29.67 -41.28
C ARG A 434 5.35 -28.55 -42.29
N TYR A 435 6.40 -27.73 -42.45
CA TYR A 435 6.46 -26.73 -43.51
C TYR A 435 6.38 -27.37 -44.90
N VAL A 436 7.16 -28.42 -45.17
CA VAL A 436 7.12 -29.12 -46.46
C VAL A 436 5.76 -29.75 -46.72
N LEU A 437 5.21 -30.52 -45.79
CA LEU A 437 3.90 -31.14 -45.94
C LEU A 437 2.80 -30.09 -46.15
N GLY A 438 2.87 -28.94 -45.46
CA GLY A 438 1.97 -27.82 -45.68
C GLY A 438 2.16 -27.14 -47.05
N TYR A 439 3.39 -27.11 -47.58
CA TYR A 439 3.71 -26.58 -48.89
C TYR A 439 3.19 -27.48 -50.02
N LEU A 440 3.31 -28.80 -49.88
CA LEU A 440 2.80 -29.79 -50.84
C LEU A 440 1.27 -29.81 -50.90
N LYS A 441 0.58 -29.52 -49.79
CA LYS A 441 -0.90 -29.37 -49.80
C LYS A 441 -1.38 -28.16 -50.62
N ARG A 442 -0.51 -27.19 -50.87
CA ARG A 442 -0.85 -25.90 -51.52
C ARG A 442 -0.27 -25.77 -52.93
N THR A 443 0.62 -26.67 -53.33
CA THR A 443 1.35 -26.58 -54.59
C THR A 443 1.42 -27.97 -55.23
N ASP A 444 1.36 -28.03 -56.56
CA ASP A 444 1.53 -29.28 -57.32
C ASP A 444 3.01 -29.69 -57.44
N PHE A 445 3.83 -29.29 -56.47
CA PHE A 445 5.25 -29.57 -56.48
C PHE A 445 5.49 -31.07 -56.21
N LYS A 446 6.08 -31.76 -57.19
CA LYS A 446 6.46 -33.16 -57.03
C LYS A 446 7.81 -33.26 -56.31
N LEU A 447 7.84 -34.00 -55.20
CA LEU A 447 9.09 -34.27 -54.49
C LEU A 447 9.99 -35.21 -55.30
N GLN A 448 11.30 -35.08 -55.10
CA GLN A 448 12.25 -36.09 -55.54
C GLN A 448 12.10 -37.36 -54.70
N PRO A 449 12.57 -38.52 -55.19
CA PRO A 449 12.64 -39.74 -54.38
C PRO A 449 13.37 -39.49 -53.05
N PRO A 450 12.99 -40.16 -51.94
CA PRO A 450 13.48 -39.84 -50.60
C PRO A 450 15.01 -39.75 -50.48
N VAL A 451 15.76 -40.71 -51.04
CA VAL A 451 17.23 -40.72 -51.02
C VAL A 451 17.83 -39.45 -51.64
N THR A 452 17.27 -38.98 -52.76
CA THR A 452 17.72 -37.77 -53.45
C THR A 452 17.21 -36.51 -52.75
N TYR A 453 16.02 -36.58 -52.15
CA TYR A 453 15.43 -35.45 -51.45
C TYR A 453 16.17 -35.10 -50.15
N PHE A 454 16.61 -36.11 -49.42
CA PHE A 454 17.33 -35.95 -48.15
C PHE A 454 18.83 -35.73 -48.27
N ASP A 455 19.36 -35.71 -49.50
CA ASP A 455 20.76 -35.40 -49.77
C ASP A 455 21.18 -34.03 -49.18
N PRO A 456 22.15 -33.99 -48.24
CA PRO A 456 22.56 -32.77 -47.55
C PRO A 456 23.28 -31.75 -48.46
N THR A 457 23.72 -32.17 -49.66
CA THR A 457 24.37 -31.28 -50.61
C THR A 457 23.38 -30.33 -51.31
N ARG A 458 22.10 -30.69 -51.36
CA ARG A 458 21.03 -29.95 -52.08
C ARG A 458 20.49 -28.77 -51.29
N LYS A 459 21.28 -27.69 -51.25
CA LYS A 459 20.99 -26.50 -50.45
C LYS A 459 20.21 -25.43 -51.20
N THR A 460 20.04 -25.55 -52.51
CA THR A 460 19.41 -24.51 -53.33
C THR A 460 17.91 -24.77 -53.57
N LYS A 461 17.16 -23.70 -53.87
CA LYS A 461 15.73 -23.79 -54.19
C LYS A 461 15.46 -24.63 -55.46
N ARG A 462 16.38 -24.60 -56.42
CA ARG A 462 16.23 -25.27 -57.73
C ARG A 462 16.40 -26.79 -57.61
N GLU A 463 17.28 -27.25 -56.74
CA GLU A 463 17.54 -28.67 -56.50
C GLU A 463 16.41 -29.38 -55.76
N GLY A 464 15.55 -28.62 -55.07
CA GLY A 464 14.35 -29.14 -54.41
C GLY A 464 14.62 -30.09 -53.25
N GLY A 465 15.77 -29.99 -52.58
CA GLY A 465 16.15 -30.87 -51.45
C GLY A 465 15.61 -30.40 -50.09
N PHE A 466 15.59 -31.32 -49.12
CA PHE A 466 15.18 -31.04 -47.74
C PHE A 466 16.07 -29.99 -47.08
N GLU A 467 17.34 -29.90 -47.45
CA GLU A 467 18.29 -28.98 -46.81
C GLU A 467 17.98 -27.50 -47.06
N PHE A 468 17.33 -27.19 -48.19
CA PHE A 468 16.83 -25.84 -48.44
C PHE A 468 15.86 -25.32 -47.36
N THR A 469 15.14 -26.21 -46.66
CA THR A 469 14.17 -25.86 -45.62
C THR A 469 14.80 -25.27 -44.35
N VAL A 470 16.13 -25.38 -44.18
CA VAL A 470 16.87 -24.70 -43.10
C VAL A 470 16.67 -23.18 -43.16
N ASN A 471 16.56 -22.61 -44.36
CA ASN A 471 16.28 -21.18 -44.53
C ASN A 471 14.91 -20.78 -43.97
N HIS A 472 13.91 -21.68 -44.06
CA HIS A 472 12.60 -21.46 -43.46
C HIS A 472 12.68 -21.52 -41.93
N LEU A 473 13.41 -22.50 -41.38
CA LEU A 473 13.64 -22.62 -39.94
C LEU A 473 14.30 -21.35 -39.36
N LYS A 474 15.36 -20.84 -40.01
CA LYS A 474 16.03 -19.59 -39.61
C LYS A 474 15.06 -18.41 -39.58
N LYS A 475 14.15 -18.30 -40.56
CA LYS A 475 13.11 -17.26 -40.60
C LYS A 475 12.10 -17.42 -39.45
N LEU A 476 11.67 -18.63 -39.14
CA LEU A 476 10.76 -18.89 -38.01
C LEU A 476 11.40 -18.48 -36.69
N GLN A 477 12.64 -18.90 -36.42
CA GLN A 477 13.38 -18.54 -35.20
C GLN A 477 13.62 -17.03 -35.09
N ALA A 478 13.92 -16.34 -36.19
CA ALA A 478 14.01 -14.88 -36.23
C ALA A 478 12.67 -14.21 -35.91
N ASN A 479 11.56 -14.73 -36.42
CA ASN A 479 10.23 -14.19 -36.12
C ASN A 479 9.82 -14.41 -34.65
N GLU A 480 10.15 -15.56 -34.07
CA GLU A 480 9.90 -15.85 -32.66
C GLU A 480 10.67 -14.92 -31.73
N SER A 481 11.96 -14.72 -31.99
CA SER A 481 12.79 -13.79 -31.21
C SER A 481 12.29 -12.34 -31.33
N GLN A 482 11.90 -11.89 -32.53
CA GLN A 482 11.25 -10.58 -32.71
C GLN A 482 9.92 -10.48 -31.96
N ARG A 483 9.08 -11.52 -31.99
CA ARG A 483 7.80 -11.56 -31.27
C ARG A 483 8.03 -11.45 -29.77
N HIS A 484 9.03 -12.17 -29.23
CA HIS A 484 9.42 -12.08 -27.83
C HIS A 484 9.87 -10.65 -27.46
N GLN A 485 10.74 -10.03 -28.26
CA GLN A 485 11.16 -8.65 -28.05
C GLN A 485 9.99 -7.65 -28.11
N ARG A 486 9.06 -7.81 -29.06
CA ARG A 486 7.85 -6.98 -29.15
C ARG A 486 6.98 -7.15 -27.90
N LYS A 487 6.83 -8.37 -27.38
CA LYS A 487 6.08 -8.63 -26.13
C LYS A 487 6.73 -7.92 -24.93
N LEU A 488 8.06 -8.01 -24.80
CA LEU A 488 8.80 -7.31 -23.74
C LEU A 488 8.66 -5.79 -23.84
N LYS A 489 8.81 -5.21 -25.03
CA LYS A 489 8.62 -3.77 -25.26
C LYS A 489 7.21 -3.30 -24.90
N ARG A 490 6.17 -4.06 -25.30
CA ARG A 490 4.78 -3.78 -24.93
C ARG A 490 4.57 -3.81 -23.42
N ALA A 491 5.10 -4.82 -22.74
CA ALA A 491 4.99 -4.95 -21.29
C ALA A 491 5.69 -3.78 -20.56
N TYR A 492 6.89 -3.40 -21.01
CA TYR A 492 7.61 -2.25 -20.46
C TYR A 492 6.84 -0.94 -20.65
N SER A 493 6.34 -0.67 -21.85
CA SER A 493 5.54 0.54 -22.13
C SER A 493 4.25 0.58 -21.31
N ALA A 494 3.56 -0.55 -21.13
CA ALA A 494 2.38 -0.64 -20.27
C ALA A 494 2.73 -0.34 -18.81
N LYS A 495 3.84 -0.90 -18.29
CA LYS A 495 4.33 -0.62 -16.93
C LYS A 495 4.68 0.86 -16.75
N LYS A 496 5.33 1.48 -17.74
CA LYS A 496 5.65 2.92 -17.73
C LYS A 496 4.39 3.79 -17.70
N ARG A 497 3.38 3.46 -18.51
CA ARG A 497 2.08 4.15 -18.52
C ARG A 497 1.36 4.03 -17.18
N ASN A 498 1.29 2.82 -16.61
CA ASN A 498 0.62 2.59 -15.33
C ASN A 498 1.32 3.32 -14.18
N ARG A 499 2.66 3.41 -14.19
CA ARG A 499 3.41 4.24 -13.23
C ARG A 499 3.01 5.70 -13.33
N LYS A 500 3.00 6.27 -14.55
CA LYS A 500 2.60 7.67 -14.78
C LYS A 500 1.19 7.96 -14.27
N LEU A 501 0.22 7.08 -14.55
CA LEU A 501 -1.16 7.21 -14.06
C LEU A 501 -1.23 7.16 -12.53
N ASN A 502 -0.55 6.18 -11.91
CA ASN A 502 -0.52 6.07 -10.45
C ASN A 502 0.16 7.29 -9.79
N ASP A 503 1.22 7.81 -10.39
CA ASP A 503 1.90 9.00 -9.88
C ASP A 503 1.02 10.25 -10.02
N GLN A 504 0.24 10.37 -11.11
CA GLN A 504 -0.79 11.42 -11.26
C GLN A 504 -1.89 11.29 -10.22
N GLU A 505 -2.40 10.08 -9.95
CA GLU A 505 -3.40 9.85 -8.90
C GLU A 505 -2.88 10.19 -7.50
N LYS A 506 -1.63 9.83 -7.19
CA LYS A 506 -0.98 10.20 -5.92
C LYS A 506 -0.84 11.70 -5.78
N LEU A 507 -0.41 12.40 -6.84
CA LEU A 507 -0.34 13.85 -6.85
C LEU A 507 -1.72 14.46 -6.62
N TYR A 508 -2.74 13.99 -7.34
CA TYR A 508 -4.12 14.44 -7.20
C TYR A 508 -4.65 14.27 -5.77
N LYS A 509 -4.42 13.10 -5.14
CA LYS A 509 -4.79 12.85 -3.75
C LYS A 509 -4.05 13.77 -2.79
N ALA A 510 -2.76 14.01 -3.00
CA ALA A 510 -1.97 14.89 -2.16
C ALA A 510 -2.41 16.36 -2.29
N VAL A 511 -2.67 16.84 -3.51
CA VAL A 511 -3.24 18.17 -3.78
C VAL A 511 -4.62 18.32 -3.13
N ASN A 512 -5.47 17.29 -3.18
CA ASN A 512 -6.76 17.32 -2.49
C ASN A 512 -6.64 17.40 -0.97
N ARG A 513 -5.63 16.77 -0.38
CA ARG A 513 -5.32 16.92 1.05
C ARG A 513 -4.88 18.34 1.38
N LEU A 514 -4.11 18.99 0.48
CA LEU A 514 -3.75 20.40 0.64
C LEU A 514 -5.01 21.29 0.62
N ILE A 515 -5.91 21.07 -0.34
CA ILE A 515 -7.14 21.86 -0.48
C ILE A 515 -8.10 21.64 0.71
N LYS A 516 -8.08 20.46 1.32
CA LYS A 516 -8.84 20.15 2.54
C LYS A 516 -8.18 20.68 3.82
N ASN A 517 -7.03 21.35 3.72
CA ASN A 517 -6.20 21.79 4.83
C ASN A 517 -5.69 20.64 5.73
N ASP A 518 -5.62 19.41 5.21
CA ASP A 518 -5.08 18.24 5.93
C ASP A 518 -3.54 18.23 5.94
N ILE A 519 -2.93 18.83 4.92
CA ILE A 519 -1.48 19.00 4.79
C ILE A 519 -1.17 20.42 4.36
N ASN A 520 0.00 20.93 4.74
CA ASN A 520 0.49 22.21 4.24
C ASN A 520 1.26 22.05 2.92
N TYR A 521 1.54 23.16 2.24
CA TYR A 521 2.23 23.13 0.94
C TYR A 521 3.64 22.51 1.03
N ASN A 522 4.39 22.75 2.10
CA ASN A 522 5.71 22.14 2.29
C ASN A 522 5.60 20.60 2.40
N GLN A 523 4.62 20.12 3.15
CA GLN A 523 4.33 18.69 3.27
C GLN A 523 3.89 18.08 1.94
N LEU A 524 3.23 18.86 1.07
CA LEU A 524 2.92 18.43 -0.29
C LEU A 524 4.20 18.32 -1.14
N ILE A 525 5.06 19.34 -1.11
CA ILE A 525 6.32 19.33 -1.87
C ILE A 525 7.24 18.21 -1.36
N ASP A 526 7.47 18.09 -0.06
CA ASP A 526 8.25 17.01 0.55
C ASP A 526 7.70 15.63 0.16
N TYR A 527 6.37 15.49 0.14
CA TYR A 527 5.72 14.26 -0.30
C TYR A 527 5.98 13.97 -1.77
N VAL A 528 5.89 14.99 -2.63
CA VAL A 528 6.08 14.87 -4.08
C VAL A 528 7.54 14.56 -4.40
N GLU A 529 8.50 15.28 -3.82
CA GLU A 529 9.93 15.03 -4.00
C GLU A 529 10.33 13.62 -3.55
N LYS A 530 9.79 13.16 -2.41
CA LYS A 530 10.13 11.85 -1.86
C LYS A 530 9.47 10.68 -2.56
N ASN A 531 8.21 10.82 -3.02
CA ASN A 531 7.40 9.70 -3.50
C ASN A 531 7.16 9.71 -5.01
N ILE A 532 7.12 10.89 -5.65
CA ILE A 532 6.79 11.08 -7.08
C ILE A 532 7.58 12.26 -7.70
N PRO A 533 8.93 12.24 -7.65
CA PRO A 533 9.78 13.39 -7.99
C PRO A 533 9.57 13.92 -9.42
N GLY A 534 9.28 13.03 -10.37
CA GLY A 534 9.01 13.39 -11.77
C GLY A 534 7.74 14.23 -11.99
N MET A 535 6.93 14.44 -10.96
CA MET A 535 5.68 15.22 -11.03
C MET A 535 5.80 16.60 -10.35
N LEU A 536 6.97 16.97 -9.82
CA LEU A 536 7.17 18.23 -9.09
C LEU A 536 6.77 19.47 -9.90
N GLY A 537 7.17 19.53 -11.17
CA GLY A 537 6.80 20.63 -12.08
C GLY A 537 5.30 20.70 -12.41
N MET A 538 4.53 19.63 -12.16
CA MET A 538 3.08 19.61 -12.41
C MET A 538 2.25 20.00 -11.19
N VAL A 539 2.87 20.17 -10.01
CA VAL A 539 2.19 20.54 -8.76
C VAL A 539 1.38 21.83 -8.91
N PRO A 540 1.91 22.95 -9.46
CA PRO A 540 1.17 24.20 -9.58
C PRO A 540 -0.07 24.07 -10.49
N VAL A 541 0.05 23.34 -11.59
CA VAL A 541 -1.03 23.10 -12.56
C VAL A 541 -2.18 22.32 -11.92
N TYR A 542 -1.86 21.26 -11.17
CA TYR A 542 -2.88 20.46 -10.48
C TYR A 542 -3.59 21.24 -9.38
N ILE A 543 -2.86 22.10 -8.66
CA ILE A 543 -3.44 23.00 -7.66
C ILE A 543 -4.42 23.96 -8.35
N GLN A 544 -4.01 24.65 -9.42
CA GLN A 544 -4.87 25.59 -10.15
C GLN A 544 -6.14 24.92 -10.69
N ASN A 545 -6.01 23.75 -11.32
CA ASN A 545 -7.15 23.02 -11.89
C ASN A 545 -8.17 22.61 -10.82
N GLN A 546 -7.72 22.21 -9.63
CA GLN A 546 -8.60 21.80 -8.54
C GLN A 546 -9.28 22.99 -7.83
N TYR A 547 -8.61 24.14 -7.73
CA TYR A 547 -9.25 25.36 -7.23
C TYR A 547 -10.26 25.93 -8.24
N ALA A 548 -10.00 25.79 -9.54
CA ALA A 548 -10.96 26.18 -10.58
C ALA A 548 -12.24 25.35 -10.51
N THR A 549 -12.15 24.03 -10.36
CA THR A 549 -13.33 23.14 -10.28
C THR A 549 -14.20 23.40 -9.04
N LYS A 550 -13.61 23.81 -7.92
CA LYS A 550 -14.35 24.22 -6.71
C LYS A 550 -14.95 25.63 -6.77
N LYS A 551 -14.55 26.46 -7.73
CA LYS A 551 -15.12 27.81 -7.93
C LYS A 551 -16.44 27.76 -8.72
N TYR A 552 -16.67 26.66 -9.45
CA TYR A 552 -17.85 26.43 -10.29
C TYR A 552 -18.80 25.35 -9.75
N ALA A 553 -18.53 24.82 -8.55
CA ALA A 553 -19.39 23.92 -7.79
C ALA A 553 -19.74 24.59 -6.46
#